data_AF-A0A6I6S5S2-F1
#
_entry.id   AF-A0A6I6S5S2-F1
#
_cell.length_a   1.000
_cell.length_b   1.000
_cell.length_c   1.000
_cell.angle_alpha   90.00
_cell.angle_beta   90.00
_cell.angle_gamma   90.00
#
_symmetry.space_group_name_H-M   'P 1'
#
loop_
_entity.id
_entity.type
_entity.pdbx_description
1 polymer ?
#
loop_
_entity_poly.entity_id
_entity_poly.type
_entity_poly.pdbx_seq_one_letter_code
_entity_poly.pdbx_strand_id
1 'polypeptide(L)'
;MTRIARWATTAAAVAAALGSFAAPAYADVIQPGSPDGPTREVLTAGCASGVDEATVAPTVVDADSAAGFYRCDPVTHRVATEEGRVTCAPGGLFDWSRGLCEPAAAVPEMATRLTAGKATLSTKPLKVIGLHATLARARNAGPQDAVWNATITFKDTTGKVLCVARTDAAGRASCTADKPRSGAAVLRGGYTAEYAGNGAVDGRYATMAPATAQGGIRAELPPQG
;
A
#
# COMPACT_ATOMS: atom_id res chain seq x y z
N MET A 1 -56.90 -34.66 5.45
CA MET A 1 -57.82 -33.50 5.55
C MET A 1 -57.40 -32.65 6.75
N THR A 2 -56.92 -31.44 6.44
CA THR A 2 -56.99 -30.18 7.22
C THR A 2 -56.79 -30.16 8.75
N ARG A 3 -55.86 -29.31 9.21
CA ARG A 3 -56.19 -28.14 10.06
C ARG A 3 -55.11 -27.04 9.95
N ILE A 4 -55.57 -25.86 9.54
CA ILE A 4 -54.90 -24.56 9.61
C ILE A 4 -55.41 -23.85 10.87
N ALA A 5 -54.52 -23.23 11.65
CA ALA A 5 -54.74 -22.09 12.57
C ALA A 5 -53.33 -21.69 13.07
N ARG A 6 -52.67 -20.57 12.75
CA ARG A 6 -52.99 -19.15 12.50
C ARG A 6 -53.25 -18.35 13.81
N TRP A 7 -52.35 -17.37 14.05
CA TRP A 7 -52.37 -16.24 15.02
C TRP A 7 -52.01 -16.59 16.49
N ALA A 8 -51.29 -15.80 17.31
CA ALA A 8 -50.91 -14.38 17.30
C ALA A 8 -49.70 -14.09 18.24
N THR A 9 -49.06 -12.93 18.01
CA THR A 9 -48.32 -12.00 18.90
C THR A 9 -48.41 -12.24 20.44
N THR A 10 -47.42 -11.94 21.30
CA THR A 10 -46.88 -10.59 21.64
C THR A 10 -45.75 -10.69 22.71
N ALA A 11 -44.69 -9.89 22.54
CA ALA A 11 -43.85 -9.13 23.49
C ALA A 11 -43.55 -9.58 24.97
N ALA A 12 -42.24 -9.50 25.29
CA ALA A 12 -41.60 -8.73 26.39
C ALA A 12 -41.03 -9.42 27.67
N ALA A 13 -40.01 -8.71 28.20
CA ALA A 13 -39.23 -8.84 29.45
C ALA A 13 -38.05 -9.84 29.43
N VAL A 14 -36.78 -9.45 29.26
CA VAL A 14 -35.86 -8.52 29.99
C VAL A 14 -35.45 -9.03 31.38
N ALA A 15 -34.21 -9.54 31.51
CA ALA A 15 -33.13 -8.93 32.31
C ALA A 15 -32.06 -9.94 32.80
N ALA A 16 -30.81 -9.57 32.51
CA ALA A 16 -29.64 -9.62 33.40
C ALA A 16 -29.09 -10.98 33.89
N ALA A 17 -27.93 -11.34 33.35
CA ALA A 17 -26.79 -11.76 34.17
C ALA A 17 -25.50 -11.19 33.55
N LEU A 18 -24.96 -10.18 34.22
CA LEU A 18 -23.71 -9.51 33.94
C LEU A 18 -22.54 -10.48 34.21
N GLY A 19 -21.75 -10.75 33.18
CA GLY A 19 -20.42 -11.33 33.28
C GLY A 19 -19.47 -10.43 32.50
N SER A 20 -18.90 -9.45 33.21
CA SER A 20 -18.01 -8.43 32.69
C SER A 20 -16.74 -9.05 32.12
N PHE A 21 -16.65 -9.14 30.79
CA PHE A 21 -15.38 -9.17 30.09
C PHE A 21 -15.21 -7.79 29.48
N ALA A 22 -14.26 -7.02 30.01
CA ALA A 22 -13.84 -5.77 29.43
C ALA A 22 -13.33 -6.05 28.01
N ALA A 23 -14.19 -5.80 27.01
CA ALA A 23 -13.76 -5.69 25.63
C ALA A 23 -12.81 -4.48 25.54
N PRO A 24 -11.64 -4.60 24.91
CA PRO A 24 -10.80 -3.45 24.67
C PRO A 24 -11.61 -2.41 23.88
N ALA A 25 -11.54 -1.18 24.37
CA ALA A 25 -12.19 -0.02 23.83
C ALA A 25 -11.76 0.19 22.36
N TYR A 26 -12.74 0.26 21.46
CA TYR A 26 -12.69 0.83 20.11
C TYR A 26 -11.63 0.27 19.16
N ALA A 27 -11.95 -0.86 18.52
CA ALA A 27 -11.65 -0.98 17.10
C ALA A 27 -12.89 -0.47 16.36
N ASP A 28 -12.78 0.71 15.72
CA ASP A 28 -13.79 1.23 14.80
C ASP A 28 -13.98 0.24 13.65
N VAL A 29 -14.89 -0.71 13.85
CA VAL A 29 -15.40 -1.57 12.77
C VAL A 29 -16.38 -0.70 11.98
N ILE A 30 -15.89 -0.06 10.92
CA ILE A 30 -16.80 0.55 9.94
C ILE A 30 -17.51 -0.60 9.21
N GLN A 31 -18.77 -0.86 9.61
CA GLN A 31 -19.66 -1.74 8.88
C GLN A 31 -20.11 -1.06 7.58
N PRO A 32 -20.19 -1.81 6.47
CA PRO A 32 -20.82 -1.31 5.24
C PRO A 32 -22.26 -0.88 5.52
N GLY A 33 -22.58 0.40 5.30
CA GLY A 33 -23.97 0.90 5.35
C GLY A 33 -24.47 1.48 6.67
N SER A 34 -23.59 1.91 7.59
CA SER A 34 -24.02 2.69 8.78
C SER A 34 -24.70 4.02 8.36
N PRO A 35 -25.80 4.45 9.02
CA PRO A 35 -26.57 5.65 8.67
C PRO A 35 -25.85 6.98 8.95
N ASP A 36 -24.68 6.96 9.58
CA ASP A 36 -23.72 8.06 9.53
C ASP A 36 -22.97 7.98 8.19
N GLY A 37 -23.52 8.66 7.17
CA GLY A 37 -23.10 8.50 5.77
C GLY A 37 -21.59 8.56 5.56
N PRO A 38 -21.03 7.84 4.56
CA PRO A 38 -19.60 7.73 4.41
C PRO A 38 -19.01 9.11 4.14
N THR A 39 -18.25 9.62 5.10
CA THR A 39 -17.26 10.66 4.85
C THR A 39 -16.37 10.11 3.74
N ARG A 40 -16.54 10.66 2.52
CA ARG A 40 -15.73 10.29 1.36
C ARG A 40 -14.28 10.51 1.73
N GLU A 41 -13.46 9.48 1.84
CA GLU A 41 -12.03 9.65 2.14
C GLU A 41 -11.29 10.18 0.90
N VAL A 42 -10.38 11.16 1.09
CA VAL A 42 -9.55 11.72 0.00
C VAL A 42 -8.22 10.97 -0.06
N LEU A 43 -7.94 10.38 -1.22
CA LEU A 43 -6.71 9.64 -1.48
C LEU A 43 -5.53 10.59 -1.75
N THR A 44 -4.47 10.48 -0.96
CA THR A 44 -3.28 11.33 -1.06
C THR A 44 -1.98 10.52 -1.30
N ALA A 45 -0.98 11.16 -1.90
CA ALA A 45 0.38 10.60 -2.01
C ALA A 45 1.08 10.68 -0.65
N GLY A 46 0.83 9.69 0.20
CA GLY A 46 1.14 9.81 1.63
C GLY A 46 0.24 10.87 2.30
N CYS A 47 0.50 11.24 3.55
CA CYS A 47 -0.35 12.23 4.25
C CYS A 47 -0.01 13.69 3.92
N ALA A 48 0.37 14.04 2.69
CA ALA A 48 0.73 15.43 2.37
C ALA A 48 -0.48 16.39 2.53
N SER A 49 -0.25 17.54 3.18
CA SER A 49 -1.25 18.61 3.35
C SER A 49 -1.49 19.34 2.03
N GLY A 50 -2.72 19.29 1.50
CA GLY A 50 -3.07 20.01 0.27
C GLY A 50 -4.57 20.14 0.04
N VAL A 51 -5.06 21.34 0.36
CA VAL A 51 -6.35 22.03 0.09
C VAL A 51 -7.66 21.45 0.68
N ASP A 52 -8.26 22.29 1.54
CA ASP A 52 -9.66 22.44 1.94
C ASP A 52 -10.58 21.22 1.89
N GLU A 53 -10.88 20.66 3.06
CA GLU A 53 -12.20 20.77 3.68
C GLU A 53 -12.20 20.07 5.05
N ALA A 54 -12.76 20.76 6.04
CA ALA A 54 -12.84 20.36 7.45
C ALA A 54 -13.76 19.16 7.73
N THR A 55 -13.86 18.19 6.81
CA THR A 55 -14.85 17.10 6.89
C THR A 55 -14.35 15.75 6.41
N VAL A 56 -13.15 15.63 5.84
CA VAL A 56 -12.65 14.37 5.27
C VAL A 56 -11.27 14.02 5.82
N ALA A 57 -11.14 12.86 6.45
CA ALA A 57 -9.83 12.32 6.82
C ALA A 57 -9.10 11.87 5.54
N PRO A 58 -7.88 12.38 5.25
CA PRO A 58 -7.10 11.87 4.14
C PRO A 58 -6.72 10.41 4.43
N THR A 59 -6.74 9.56 3.40
CA THR A 59 -6.30 8.17 3.52
C THR A 59 -5.27 7.79 2.47
N VAL A 60 -4.43 6.83 2.83
CA VAL A 60 -3.35 6.33 1.99
C VAL A 60 -3.52 4.82 1.88
N VAL A 61 -3.54 4.29 0.65
CA VAL A 61 -3.63 2.84 0.47
C VAL A 61 -2.37 2.18 1.04
N ASP A 62 -2.54 1.05 1.72
CA ASP A 62 -1.40 0.21 2.09
C ASP A 62 -0.85 -0.46 0.81
N ALA A 63 0.35 -0.02 0.43
CA ALA A 63 1.05 -0.48 -0.75
C ALA A 63 1.50 -1.95 -0.69
N ASP A 64 1.48 -2.57 0.49
CA ASP A 64 1.84 -3.97 0.66
C ASP A 64 0.63 -4.84 1.05
N SER A 65 -0.57 -4.25 1.24
CA SER A 65 -1.80 -5.00 1.59
C SER A 65 -3.09 -4.40 1.03
N ALA A 66 -3.79 -5.16 0.18
CA ALA A 66 -5.04 -4.76 -0.47
C ALA A 66 -6.23 -4.56 0.49
N ALA A 67 -6.19 -5.19 1.67
CA ALA A 67 -7.17 -4.99 2.73
C ALA A 67 -6.80 -3.84 3.68
N GLY A 68 -5.61 -3.25 3.52
CA GLY A 68 -5.08 -2.25 4.43
C GLY A 68 -5.15 -0.84 3.87
N PHE A 69 -5.31 0.13 4.75
CA PHE A 69 -5.12 1.54 4.45
C PHE A 69 -4.71 2.28 5.73
N TYR A 70 -4.19 3.48 5.58
CA TYR A 70 -3.79 4.34 6.68
C TYR A 70 -4.70 5.56 6.74
N ARG A 71 -5.14 5.90 7.95
CA ARG A 71 -5.78 7.20 8.21
C ARG A 71 -4.71 8.22 8.55
N CYS A 72 -4.77 9.36 7.87
CA CYS A 72 -3.92 10.49 8.19
C CYS A 72 -4.48 11.24 9.39
N ASP A 73 -3.59 11.69 10.26
CA ASP A 73 -3.95 12.64 11.31
C ASP A 73 -4.40 13.96 10.63
N PRO A 74 -5.61 14.45 10.93
CA PRO A 74 -6.17 15.63 10.28
C PRO A 74 -5.48 16.94 10.67
N VAL A 75 -4.71 16.96 11.77
CA VAL A 75 -4.00 18.13 12.30
C VAL A 75 -2.53 18.12 11.89
N THR A 76 -1.86 16.98 12.04
CA THR A 76 -0.43 16.87 11.78
C THR A 76 -0.13 16.46 10.34
N HIS A 77 -1.13 15.99 9.59
CA HIS A 77 -0.99 15.48 8.23
C HIS A 77 0.15 14.45 8.16
N ARG A 78 0.25 13.61 9.18
CA ARG A 78 1.18 12.49 9.21
C ARG A 78 0.37 11.21 9.26
N VAL A 79 0.95 10.16 8.71
CA VAL A 79 0.46 8.81 8.97
C VAL A 79 0.68 8.60 10.46
N ALA A 80 -0.39 8.39 11.22
CA ALA A 80 -0.23 7.86 12.56
C ALA A 80 0.49 6.52 12.38
N THR A 81 1.74 6.44 12.82
CA THR A 81 2.56 5.22 12.85
C THR A 81 1.73 4.02 13.27
N GLU A 82 1.94 2.81 12.71
CA GLU A 82 1.24 1.51 12.91
C GLU A 82 -0.20 1.49 13.50
N GLU A 83 -0.44 2.15 14.63
CA GLU A 83 -1.73 2.54 15.23
C GLU A 83 -2.73 3.19 14.25
N GLY A 84 -2.27 3.87 13.19
CA GLY A 84 -3.14 4.47 12.16
C GLY A 84 -3.56 3.53 11.02
N ARG A 85 -3.08 2.28 11.04
CA ARG A 85 -3.38 1.28 10.00
C ARG A 85 -4.73 0.63 10.26
N VAL A 86 -5.65 0.81 9.32
CA VAL A 86 -6.96 0.17 9.33
C VAL A 86 -6.93 -1.02 8.37
N THR A 87 -7.56 -2.13 8.77
CA THR A 87 -7.73 -3.32 7.91
C THR A 87 -9.21 -3.56 7.71
N CYS A 88 -9.63 -3.75 6.45
CA CYS A 88 -10.99 -4.14 6.11
C CYS A 88 -11.35 -5.49 6.74
N ALA A 89 -12.66 -5.72 6.95
CA ALA A 89 -13.16 -7.01 7.42
C ALA A 89 -12.72 -8.14 6.46
N PRO A 90 -12.59 -9.39 6.94
CA PRO A 90 -12.25 -10.53 6.09
C PRO A 90 -13.12 -10.62 4.83
N GLY A 91 -12.49 -10.75 3.66
CA GLY A 91 -13.16 -10.75 2.35
C GLY A 91 -13.44 -9.37 1.75
N GLY A 92 -13.17 -8.29 2.49
CA GLY A 92 -13.21 -6.92 2.00
C GLY A 92 -11.82 -6.39 1.61
N LEU A 93 -11.78 -5.51 0.61
CA LEU A 93 -10.58 -4.76 0.21
C LEU A 93 -10.87 -3.26 0.24
N PHE A 94 -9.81 -2.46 0.35
CA PHE A 94 -9.95 -1.02 0.31
C PHE A 94 -10.17 -0.53 -1.13
N ASP A 95 -11.35 0.04 -1.40
CA ASP A 95 -11.66 0.70 -2.66
C ASP A 95 -11.11 2.13 -2.66
N TRP A 96 -9.93 2.28 -3.22
CA TRP A 96 -9.22 3.55 -3.40
C TRP A 96 -10.01 4.59 -4.21
N SER A 97 -10.99 4.18 -5.04
CA SER A 97 -11.80 5.09 -5.85
C SER A 97 -12.95 5.71 -5.06
N ARG A 98 -13.36 5.04 -3.97
CA ARG A 98 -14.48 5.45 -3.11
C ARG A 98 -14.05 5.82 -1.69
N GLY A 99 -12.85 5.44 -1.28
CA GLY A 99 -12.31 5.72 0.05
C GLY A 99 -13.00 4.91 1.14
N LEU A 100 -13.30 3.63 0.88
CA LEU A 100 -14.01 2.76 1.83
C LEU A 100 -13.75 1.27 1.56
N CYS A 101 -14.05 0.42 2.54
CA CYS A 101 -13.94 -1.03 2.38
C CYS A 101 -15.16 -1.58 1.61
N GLU A 102 -14.89 -2.30 0.53
CA GLU A 102 -15.89 -2.97 -0.31
C GLU A 102 -15.59 -4.47 -0.41
N PRO A 103 -16.58 -5.32 -0.76
CA PRO A 103 -16.32 -6.72 -1.10
C PRO A 103 -15.26 -6.84 -2.19
N ALA A 104 -14.33 -7.78 -2.06
CA ALA A 104 -13.19 -7.93 -2.97
C ALA A 104 -13.57 -7.97 -4.46
N ALA A 105 -14.71 -8.60 -4.80
CA ALA A 105 -15.19 -8.71 -6.18
C ALA A 105 -15.67 -7.39 -6.81
N ALA A 106 -15.94 -6.36 -6.00
CA ALA A 106 -16.42 -5.06 -6.45
C ALA A 106 -15.31 -4.01 -6.54
N VAL A 107 -14.11 -4.31 -6.03
CA VAL A 107 -13.03 -3.33 -5.91
C VAL A 107 -12.21 -3.30 -7.20
N PRO A 108 -12.09 -2.14 -7.87
CA PRO A 108 -11.29 -2.04 -9.08
C PRO A 108 -9.79 -2.08 -8.78
N GLU A 109 -9.03 -2.76 -9.64
CA GLU A 109 -7.57 -2.69 -9.60
C GLU A 109 -7.08 -1.28 -10.00
N MET A 110 -6.14 -0.74 -9.23
CA MET A 110 -5.41 0.48 -9.56
C MET A 110 -4.17 0.16 -10.39
N ALA A 111 -4.13 0.63 -11.63
CA ALA A 111 -2.92 0.55 -12.44
C ALA A 111 -1.79 1.38 -11.82
N THR A 112 -0.59 0.78 -11.78
CA THR A 112 0.64 1.44 -11.28
C THR A 112 1.67 1.59 -12.40
N ARG A 113 2.57 2.55 -12.23
CA ARG A 113 3.68 2.82 -13.13
C ARG A 113 4.95 2.89 -12.30
N LEU A 114 5.91 2.05 -12.64
CA LEU A 114 7.26 2.07 -12.06
C LEU A 114 8.24 2.65 -13.08
N THR A 115 9.18 3.46 -12.60
CA THR A 115 10.31 3.95 -13.38
C THR A 115 11.60 3.69 -12.63
N ALA A 116 12.66 3.29 -13.31
CA ALA A 116 13.96 3.02 -12.70
C ALA A 116 15.02 3.94 -13.30
N GLY A 117 15.91 4.45 -12.45
CA GLY A 117 16.94 5.38 -12.86
C GLY A 117 18.28 4.72 -13.16
N LYS A 118 19.34 5.53 -13.13
CA LYS A 118 20.73 5.07 -13.30
C LYS A 118 21.40 4.91 -11.94
N ALA A 119 22.19 3.85 -11.80
CA ALA A 119 23.03 3.59 -10.65
C ALA A 119 24.52 3.52 -11.06
N THR A 120 25.41 3.57 -10.09
CA THR A 120 26.86 3.53 -10.28
C THR A 120 27.43 2.22 -9.75
N LEU A 121 28.26 1.55 -10.56
CA LEU A 121 29.04 0.39 -10.14
C LEU A 121 30.42 0.84 -9.67
N SER A 122 30.71 0.66 -8.39
CA SER A 122 32.09 0.66 -7.89
C SER A 122 32.65 -0.76 -7.99
N THR A 123 33.87 -0.89 -8.53
CA THR A 123 34.52 -2.19 -8.71
C THR A 123 35.50 -2.52 -7.58
N LYS A 124 35.86 -1.54 -6.74
CA LYS A 124 36.79 -1.69 -5.62
C LYS A 124 36.37 -0.78 -4.45
N PRO A 125 35.69 -1.31 -3.41
CA PRO A 125 35.06 -2.63 -3.34
C PRO A 125 33.87 -2.76 -4.30
N LEU A 126 33.50 -4.00 -4.67
CA LEU A 126 32.34 -4.25 -5.54
C LEU A 126 31.04 -3.79 -4.85
N LYS A 127 30.41 -2.73 -5.37
CA LYS A 127 29.18 -2.14 -4.84
C LYS A 127 28.37 -1.51 -5.96
N VAL A 128 27.04 -1.54 -5.84
CA VAL A 128 26.15 -0.73 -6.70
C VAL A 128 25.51 0.36 -5.86
N ILE A 129 25.80 1.61 -6.20
CA ILE A 129 25.43 2.80 -5.45
C ILE A 129 24.31 3.53 -6.22
N GLY A 130 23.29 3.98 -5.51
CA GLY A 130 22.23 4.80 -6.10
C GLY A 130 21.24 4.01 -6.96
N LEU A 131 20.95 2.75 -6.62
CA LEU A 131 19.77 2.06 -7.16
C LEU A 131 18.54 2.85 -6.72
N HIS A 132 17.68 3.24 -7.66
CA HIS A 132 16.49 3.98 -7.32
C HIS A 132 15.37 3.79 -8.34
N ALA A 133 14.14 3.84 -7.85
CA ALA A 133 12.95 3.76 -8.66
C ALA A 133 11.86 4.67 -8.10
N THR A 134 10.96 5.13 -8.97
CA THR A 134 9.79 5.91 -8.60
C THR A 134 8.53 5.15 -8.99
N LEU A 135 7.68 4.87 -8.01
CA LEU A 135 6.38 4.24 -8.16
C LEU A 135 5.27 5.27 -8.03
N ALA A 136 4.39 5.30 -9.02
CA ALA A 136 3.20 6.15 -9.03
C ALA A 136 2.00 5.37 -9.54
N ARG A 137 0.79 5.89 -9.31
CA ARG A 137 -0.40 5.48 -10.04
C ARG A 137 -0.21 5.80 -11.52
N ALA A 138 -0.74 4.96 -12.41
CA ALA A 138 -0.63 5.16 -13.84
C ALA A 138 -1.47 6.34 -14.40
N ARG A 139 -2.04 7.19 -13.54
CA ARG A 139 -2.64 8.48 -13.92
C ARG A 139 -1.54 9.47 -14.34
N ASN A 140 -1.88 10.73 -14.63
CA ASN A 140 -1.02 11.78 -15.22
C ASN A 140 0.34 12.08 -14.53
N ALA A 141 0.80 11.24 -13.59
CA ALA A 141 2.13 11.18 -12.98
C ALA A 141 2.52 12.46 -12.23
N GLY A 142 1.54 13.06 -11.54
CA GLY A 142 1.78 14.18 -10.62
C GLY A 142 2.25 13.71 -9.24
N PRO A 143 2.75 14.62 -8.38
CA PRO A 143 3.12 14.31 -7.00
C PRO A 143 2.00 13.61 -6.21
N GLN A 144 0.75 13.98 -6.46
CA GLN A 144 -0.45 13.37 -5.87
C GLN A 144 -0.64 11.90 -6.23
N ASP A 145 0.02 11.41 -7.29
CA ASP A 145 -0.07 10.03 -7.77
C ASP A 145 1.03 9.13 -7.20
N ALA A 146 1.93 9.65 -6.36
CA ALA A 146 2.99 8.83 -5.79
C ALA A 146 2.43 7.76 -4.84
N VAL A 147 2.99 6.55 -4.90
CA VAL A 147 2.59 5.44 -4.02
C VAL A 147 3.57 5.39 -2.86
N TRP A 148 3.07 5.60 -1.64
CA TRP A 148 3.85 5.65 -0.41
C TRP A 148 4.03 4.28 0.23
N ASN A 149 5.18 4.05 0.90
CA ASN A 149 5.49 2.87 1.70
C ASN A 149 5.41 1.52 0.95
N ALA A 150 5.54 1.53 -0.38
CA ALA A 150 5.54 0.35 -1.22
C ALA A 150 6.90 -0.35 -1.18
N THR A 151 6.89 -1.68 -1.08
CA THR A 151 8.12 -2.46 -1.15
C THR A 151 8.59 -2.63 -2.60
N ILE A 152 9.77 -2.08 -2.91
CA ILE A 152 10.46 -2.22 -4.21
C ILE A 152 11.65 -3.16 -4.06
N THR A 153 11.68 -4.20 -4.89
CA THR A 153 12.80 -5.13 -4.99
C THR A 153 13.67 -4.78 -6.18
N PHE A 154 14.96 -4.54 -5.95
CA PHE A 154 15.95 -4.34 -7.00
C PHE A 154 16.68 -5.65 -7.28
N LYS A 155 16.64 -6.12 -8.52
CA LYS A 155 17.25 -7.37 -8.99
C LYS A 155 18.28 -7.09 -10.07
N ASP A 156 19.30 -7.91 -10.19
CA ASP A 156 20.16 -7.89 -11.37
C ASP A 156 19.45 -8.48 -12.60
N THR A 157 20.13 -8.48 -13.74
CA THR A 157 19.61 -9.04 -15.01
C THR A 157 19.41 -10.55 -15.00
N THR A 158 19.88 -11.25 -13.97
CA THR A 158 19.67 -12.69 -13.75
C THR A 158 18.55 -12.98 -12.74
N GLY A 159 17.92 -11.94 -12.19
CA GLY A 159 16.86 -12.06 -11.18
C GLY A 159 17.36 -12.16 -9.73
N LYS A 160 18.67 -12.04 -9.47
CA LYS A 160 19.20 -12.03 -8.09
C LYS A 160 18.92 -10.70 -7.42
N VAL A 161 18.38 -10.75 -6.20
CA VAL A 161 18.12 -9.55 -5.40
C VAL A 161 19.42 -8.84 -5.05
N LEU A 162 19.49 -7.55 -5.38
CA LEU A 162 20.55 -6.62 -5.03
C LEU A 162 20.25 -5.93 -3.69
N CYS A 163 19.05 -5.35 -3.58
CA CYS A 163 18.54 -4.76 -2.35
C CYS A 163 17.02 -4.59 -2.42
N VAL A 164 16.41 -4.30 -1.27
CA VAL A 164 14.97 -4.01 -1.13
C VAL A 164 14.86 -2.65 -0.43
N ALA A 165 13.97 -1.79 -0.91
CA ALA A 165 13.71 -0.48 -0.30
C ALA A 165 12.23 -0.14 -0.35
N ARG A 166 11.79 0.74 0.54
CA ARG A 166 10.41 1.26 0.55
C ARG A 166 10.32 2.63 -0.10
N THR A 167 9.19 2.93 -0.72
CA THR A 167 8.94 4.25 -1.31
C THR A 167 8.66 5.30 -0.24
N ASP A 168 9.23 6.49 -0.42
CA ASP A 168 8.93 7.68 0.38
C ASP A 168 7.61 8.35 -0.06
N ALA A 169 7.27 9.51 0.53
CA ALA A 169 6.04 10.25 0.19
C ALA A 169 6.02 10.77 -1.26
N ALA A 170 7.18 10.84 -1.92
CA ALA A 170 7.31 11.17 -3.33
C ALA A 170 7.33 9.91 -4.22
N GLY A 171 7.05 8.73 -3.65
CA GLY A 171 7.01 7.46 -4.37
C GLY A 171 8.39 6.92 -4.71
N ARG A 172 9.46 7.45 -4.12
CA ARG A 172 10.84 7.08 -4.47
C ARG A 172 11.37 6.04 -3.51
N ALA A 173 11.85 4.93 -4.05
CA ALA A 173 12.63 3.94 -3.33
C ALA A 173 14.08 4.02 -3.78
N SER A 174 15.03 3.95 -2.84
CA SER A 174 16.45 3.88 -3.19
C SER A 174 17.24 3.05 -2.20
N CYS A 175 18.29 2.39 -2.68
CA CYS A 175 19.21 1.62 -1.85
C CYS A 175 20.59 1.48 -2.48
N THR A 176 21.54 1.04 -1.67
CA THR A 176 22.89 0.63 -2.10
C THR A 176 23.03 -0.86 -1.89
N ALA A 177 23.51 -1.57 -2.91
CA ALA A 177 23.83 -2.98 -2.81
C ALA A 177 25.32 -3.12 -2.44
N ASP A 178 25.58 -3.27 -1.14
CA ASP A 178 26.91 -3.56 -0.62
C ASP A 178 27.25 -5.03 -0.85
N LYS A 179 28.37 -5.31 -1.53
CA LYS A 179 28.83 -6.68 -1.82
C LYS A 179 27.76 -7.52 -2.54
N PRO A 180 27.30 -7.11 -3.73
CA PRO A 180 26.32 -7.87 -4.49
C PRO A 180 26.86 -9.28 -4.78
N ARG A 181 25.98 -10.29 -4.71
CA ARG A 181 26.33 -11.68 -5.05
C ARG A 181 26.64 -11.89 -6.53
N SER A 182 26.38 -10.87 -7.33
CA SER A 182 26.50 -10.86 -8.78
C SER A 182 27.82 -10.24 -9.20
N GLY A 183 28.47 -10.83 -10.20
CA GLY A 183 29.74 -10.31 -10.71
C GLY A 183 29.58 -8.99 -11.45
N ALA A 184 30.67 -8.21 -11.54
CA ALA A 184 30.68 -6.90 -12.20
C ALA A 184 30.16 -6.93 -13.66
N ALA A 185 30.38 -8.02 -14.39
CA ALA A 185 29.88 -8.20 -15.76
C ALA A 185 28.34 -8.22 -15.82
N VAL A 186 27.69 -8.93 -14.89
CA VAL A 186 26.23 -8.99 -14.78
C VAL A 186 25.67 -7.62 -14.40
N LEU A 187 26.31 -6.96 -13.43
CA LEU A 187 25.88 -5.64 -12.95
C LEU A 187 25.98 -4.57 -14.03
N ARG A 188 26.95 -4.64 -14.96
CA ARG A 188 27.01 -3.71 -16.11
C ARG A 188 25.82 -3.86 -17.07
N GLY A 189 25.11 -4.98 -17.03
CA GLY A 189 23.90 -5.20 -17.81
C GLY A 189 22.70 -4.38 -17.31
N GLY A 190 22.79 -3.77 -16.13
CA GLY A 190 21.70 -3.01 -15.52
C GLY A 190 21.05 -3.74 -14.35
N TYR A 191 19.86 -3.29 -13.98
CA TYR A 191 19.05 -3.88 -12.93
C TYR A 191 17.57 -3.74 -13.27
N THR A 192 16.74 -4.57 -12.65
CA THR A 192 15.28 -4.48 -12.70
C THR A 192 14.77 -4.03 -11.34
N ALA A 193 13.95 -2.99 -11.31
CA ALA A 193 13.13 -2.65 -10.15
C ALA A 193 11.77 -3.32 -10.30
N GLU A 194 11.26 -3.90 -9.23
CA GLU A 194 10.00 -4.65 -9.20
C GLU A 194 9.16 -4.25 -8.01
N TYR A 195 7.90 -3.91 -8.29
CA TYR A 195 6.82 -3.79 -7.34
C TYR A 195 5.85 -4.95 -7.57
N ALA A 196 5.62 -5.76 -6.53
CA ALA A 196 4.82 -6.98 -6.64
C ALA A 196 3.30 -6.72 -6.64
N GLY A 197 2.87 -5.47 -6.45
CA GLY A 197 1.49 -5.16 -6.11
C GLY A 197 1.21 -5.42 -4.63
N ASN A 198 0.05 -4.97 -4.16
CA ASN A 198 -0.32 -5.05 -2.75
C ASN A 198 -1.13 -6.31 -2.42
N GLY A 199 -0.88 -7.41 -3.12
CA GLY A 199 -1.67 -8.66 -3.18
C GLY A 199 -2.73 -8.89 -2.09
N ALA A 200 -3.94 -9.31 -2.49
CA ALA A 200 -4.98 -9.78 -1.56
C ALA A 200 -4.40 -10.71 -0.50
N VAL A 201 -4.97 -10.59 0.70
CA VAL A 201 -4.76 -11.49 1.83
C VAL A 201 -5.00 -12.98 1.44
N ASP A 202 -5.67 -13.27 0.31
CA ASP A 202 -5.93 -14.60 -0.26
C ASP A 202 -5.43 -14.82 -1.71
N GLY A 203 -4.59 -13.94 -2.26
CA GLY A 203 -3.94 -14.11 -3.58
C GLY A 203 -4.84 -14.04 -4.83
N ARG A 204 -6.14 -13.72 -4.69
CA ARG A 204 -7.11 -13.68 -5.81
C ARG A 204 -7.40 -12.29 -6.38
N TYR A 205 -7.16 -11.23 -5.63
CA TYR A 205 -7.56 -9.86 -5.98
C TYR A 205 -6.43 -8.88 -5.64
N ALA A 206 -6.10 -7.94 -6.52
CA ALA A 206 -5.14 -6.88 -6.22
C ALA A 206 -5.87 -5.54 -6.33
N THR A 207 -5.62 -4.62 -5.39
CA THR A 207 -6.09 -3.24 -5.54
C THR A 207 -5.01 -2.34 -6.10
N MET A 208 -3.75 -2.77 -6.11
CA MET A 208 -2.64 -2.18 -6.86
C MET A 208 -1.97 -3.20 -7.76
N ALA A 209 -1.95 -2.89 -9.05
CA ALA A 209 -1.29 -3.72 -10.05
C ALA A 209 0.23 -3.80 -9.81
N PRO A 210 0.87 -4.95 -10.07
CA PRO A 210 2.33 -5.05 -10.09
C PRO A 210 2.93 -4.20 -11.21
N ALA A 211 4.19 -3.77 -11.03
CA ALA A 211 4.92 -3.03 -12.03
C ALA A 211 6.42 -3.34 -12.00
N THR A 212 7.04 -3.31 -13.17
CA THR A 212 8.49 -3.53 -13.34
C THR A 212 9.11 -2.44 -14.19
N ALA A 213 10.36 -2.07 -13.90
CA ALA A 213 11.11 -1.11 -14.70
C ALA A 213 12.58 -1.52 -14.81
N GLN A 214 13.19 -1.28 -15.97
CA GLN A 214 14.62 -1.51 -16.19
C GLN A 214 15.41 -0.23 -15.92
N GLY A 215 16.47 -0.38 -15.12
CA GLY A 215 17.42 0.69 -14.80
C GLY A 215 18.82 0.35 -15.30
N GLY A 216 19.61 1.38 -15.59
CA GLY A 216 20.98 1.23 -16.06
C GLY A 216 21.99 1.26 -14.92
N ILE A 217 23.09 0.54 -15.04
CA ILE A 217 24.25 0.67 -14.15
C ILE A 217 25.44 1.14 -14.97
N ARG A 218 26.01 2.29 -14.60
CA ARG A 218 27.23 2.82 -15.20
C ARG A 218 28.42 2.45 -14.33
N ALA A 219 29.48 1.94 -14.94
CA ALA A 219 30.75 1.78 -14.24
C ALA A 219 31.44 3.13 -14.18
N GLU A 220 31.64 3.69 -12.99
CA GLU A 220 32.63 4.75 -12.79
C GLU A 220 33.97 4.08 -12.46
N LEU A 221 34.98 4.35 -13.28
CA LEU A 221 36.35 4.05 -12.90
C LEU A 221 36.76 5.02 -11.78
N PRO A 222 37.49 4.58 -10.74
CA PRO A 222 38.10 5.51 -9.80
C PRO A 222 39.02 6.49 -10.56
N PRO A 223 39.20 7.73 -10.06
CA PRO A 223 40.16 8.66 -10.65
C PRO A 223 41.53 7.95 -10.75
N GLN A 224 42.13 7.99 -11.93
CA GLN A 224 43.54 7.64 -12.05
C GLN A 224 44.30 8.69 -11.24
N GLY A 225 45.12 8.21 -10.30
CA GLY A 225 45.78 9.02 -9.27
C GLY A 225 46.64 10.16 -9.82
#